data_AF-A0A7Y6ZBX9-F1
#
_entry.id   AF-A0A7Y6ZBX9-F1
#
_cell.length_a   1.000
_cell.length_b   1.000
_cell.length_c   1.000
_cell.angle_alpha   90.00
_cell.angle_beta   90.00
_cell.angle_gamma   90.00
#
_symmetry.space_group_name_H-M   'P 1'
#
loop_
_entity.id
_entity.type
_entity.pdbx_description
1 polymer ?
#
loop_
_entity_poly.entity_id
_entity_poly.type
_entity_poly.pdbx_seq_one_letter_code
_entity_poly.pdbx_strand_id
1 'polypeptide(L)'
;MTMFPHPLWHGTSAHLLPLIEEHGLGGRNVMADWRVMEFLQWAFPLLGFDDRNYSDPDYMDLLPIQAAARGGAVGLNFVYGDVYATGGYYKAASYAQRAPELLSFARAVIDVANRRGLVAIPEELANYPEIAEFLSLDPAPVVLKLPPVPMSSLRSEDGGDCPFDIFVESGVEEAMLAQWTFRVDAVIPLSEVEISAVPTERNSAESH
;
A
#
# COMPACT_ATOMS: atom_id res chain seq x y z
N MET A 1 -8.08 15.85 24.97
CA MET A 1 -7.75 14.89 23.90
C MET A 1 -6.36 15.23 23.43
N THR A 2 -5.41 14.32 23.61
CA THR A 2 -4.00 14.56 23.27
C THR A 2 -3.80 14.25 21.79
N MET A 3 -3.32 15.23 21.03
CA MET A 3 -3.02 15.07 19.61
C MET A 3 -1.61 14.53 19.45
N PHE A 4 -1.40 13.75 18.39
CA PHE A 4 -0.07 13.32 18.02
C PHE A 4 0.77 14.56 17.64
N PRO A 5 1.97 14.74 18.19
CA PRO A 5 2.70 16.00 18.10
C PRO A 5 3.40 16.26 16.75
N HIS A 6 3.44 15.25 15.86
CA HIS A 6 4.17 15.30 14.60
C HIS A 6 3.24 15.11 13.39
N PRO A 7 3.60 15.63 12.20
CA PRO A 7 2.81 15.38 11.00
C PRO A 7 2.84 13.90 10.62
N LEU A 8 1.71 13.42 10.11
CA LEU A 8 1.56 12.07 9.56
C LEU A 8 1.25 12.15 8.06
N TRP A 9 1.79 11.19 7.32
CA TRP A 9 1.73 11.17 5.86
C TRP A 9 1.25 9.81 5.36
N HIS A 10 0.38 9.79 4.37
CA HIS A 10 -0.12 8.59 3.71
C HIS A 10 0.21 8.62 2.21
N GLY A 11 0.91 7.60 1.72
CA GLY A 11 1.20 7.44 0.30
C GLY A 11 0.08 6.68 -0.41
N THR A 12 -0.46 7.22 -1.50
CA THR A 12 -1.54 6.60 -2.28
C THR A 12 -1.48 6.98 -3.76
N SER A 13 -2.51 6.64 -4.52
CA SER A 13 -2.68 7.02 -5.93
C SER A 13 -3.76 8.09 -6.08
N ALA A 14 -3.53 9.06 -6.97
CA ALA A 14 -4.50 10.10 -7.32
C ALA A 14 -5.83 9.51 -7.83
N HIS A 15 -5.78 8.31 -8.43
CA HIS A 15 -6.95 7.59 -8.92
C HIS A 15 -7.91 7.17 -7.80
N LEU A 16 -7.44 7.15 -6.54
CA LEU A 16 -8.28 6.89 -5.37
C LEU A 16 -8.86 8.15 -4.73
N LEU A 17 -8.44 9.35 -5.14
CA LEU A 17 -8.96 10.60 -4.57
C LEU A 17 -10.49 10.74 -4.68
N PRO A 18 -11.15 10.36 -5.80
CA PRO A 18 -12.62 10.41 -5.86
C PRO A 18 -13.30 9.54 -4.80
N LEU A 19 -12.75 8.35 -4.52
CA LEU A 19 -13.28 7.46 -3.47
C LEU A 19 -13.02 8.02 -2.07
N ILE A 20 -11.86 8.65 -1.87
CA ILE A 20 -11.51 9.33 -0.62
C ILE A 20 -12.37 10.58 -0.42
N GLU A 21 -12.76 11.29 -1.48
CA GLU A 21 -13.69 12.41 -1.44
C GLU A 21 -15.09 11.95 -0.99
N GLU A 22 -15.59 10.86 -1.54
CA GLU A 22 -16.93 10.33 -1.24
C GLU A 22 -17.03 9.74 0.17
N HIS A 23 -16.02 8.97 0.59
CA HIS A 23 -16.10 8.15 1.80
C HIS A 23 -15.16 8.60 2.93
N GLY A 24 -14.23 9.51 2.66
CA GLY A 24 -13.12 9.81 3.55
C GLY A 24 -12.02 8.73 3.49
N LEU A 25 -10.79 9.14 3.80
CA LEU A 25 -9.66 8.24 3.92
C LEU A 25 -9.91 7.30 5.10
N GLY A 26 -9.90 6.00 4.85
CA GLY A 26 -10.25 4.97 5.84
C GLY A 26 -11.74 4.70 6.00
N GLY A 27 -12.61 5.42 5.29
CA GLY A 27 -14.06 5.19 5.37
C GLY A 27 -14.56 3.97 4.58
N ARG A 28 -13.75 3.44 3.66
CA ARG A 28 -14.11 2.30 2.81
C ARG A 28 -12.90 1.44 2.47
N ASN A 29 -13.05 0.12 2.58
CA ASN A 29 -12.02 -0.84 2.19
C ASN A 29 -12.16 -1.21 0.71
N VAL A 30 -11.64 -0.35 -0.16
CA VAL A 30 -11.71 -0.51 -1.62
C VAL A 30 -11.08 -1.84 -2.09
N MET A 31 -10.03 -2.31 -1.42
CA MET A 31 -9.34 -3.55 -1.82
C MET A 31 -10.19 -4.80 -1.56
N ALA A 32 -11.01 -4.76 -0.49
CA ALA A 32 -12.00 -5.81 -0.22
C ALA A 32 -13.15 -5.76 -1.22
N ASP A 33 -13.67 -4.56 -1.51
CA ASP A 33 -14.77 -4.39 -2.47
C ASP A 33 -14.38 -4.83 -3.88
N TRP A 34 -13.17 -4.52 -4.32
CA TRP A 34 -12.63 -4.94 -5.62
C TRP A 34 -12.12 -6.39 -5.61
N ARG A 35 -12.24 -7.10 -4.48
CA ARG A 35 -11.87 -8.51 -4.31
C ARG A 35 -10.42 -8.79 -4.73
N VAL A 36 -9.51 -7.84 -4.47
CA VAL A 36 -8.09 -7.94 -4.91
C VAL A 36 -7.40 -9.14 -4.29
N MET A 37 -7.68 -9.42 -3.02
CA MET A 37 -7.10 -10.60 -2.35
C MET A 37 -7.64 -11.91 -2.93
N GLU A 38 -8.92 -11.97 -3.34
CA GLU A 38 -9.47 -13.17 -3.98
C GLU A 38 -8.77 -13.46 -5.31
N PHE A 39 -8.54 -12.41 -6.13
CA PHE A 39 -7.76 -12.52 -7.36
C PHE A 39 -6.34 -13.03 -7.08
N LEU A 40 -5.62 -12.44 -6.11
CA LEU A 40 -4.27 -12.84 -5.76
C LEU A 40 -4.20 -14.29 -5.25
N GLN A 41 -5.13 -14.70 -4.38
CA GLN A 41 -5.21 -16.05 -3.83
C GLN A 41 -5.50 -17.10 -4.89
N TRP A 42 -6.31 -16.76 -5.90
CA TRP A 42 -6.60 -17.62 -7.04
C TRP A 42 -5.40 -17.70 -8.00
N ALA A 43 -4.79 -16.56 -8.35
CA ALA A 43 -3.76 -16.49 -9.38
C ALA A 43 -2.39 -17.00 -8.89
N PHE A 44 -1.99 -16.68 -7.66
CA PHE A 44 -0.65 -16.96 -7.16
C PHE A 44 -0.24 -18.44 -7.22
N PRO A 45 -1.09 -19.41 -6.82
CA PRO A 45 -0.75 -20.84 -6.94
C PRO A 45 -0.46 -21.29 -8.37
N LEU A 46 -1.08 -20.66 -9.38
CA LEU A 46 -0.91 -21.00 -10.79
C LEU A 46 0.47 -20.57 -11.34
N LEU A 47 1.15 -19.65 -10.66
CA LEU A 47 2.50 -19.20 -11.04
C LEU A 47 3.57 -20.26 -10.76
N GLY A 48 3.28 -21.26 -9.91
CA GLY A 48 4.21 -22.36 -9.61
C GLY A 48 5.46 -21.94 -8.86
N PHE A 49 5.36 -20.96 -7.95
CA PHE A 49 6.49 -20.44 -7.18
C PHE A 49 7.06 -21.45 -6.16
N ASP A 50 8.37 -21.65 -6.19
CA ASP A 50 9.15 -22.39 -5.18
C ASP A 50 10.01 -21.40 -4.38
N ASP A 51 9.68 -21.23 -3.09
CA ASP A 51 10.38 -20.30 -2.17
C ASP A 51 11.83 -20.68 -1.86
N ARG A 52 12.29 -21.84 -2.33
CA ARG A 52 13.68 -22.30 -2.24
C ARG A 52 14.46 -22.09 -3.53
N ASN A 53 13.78 -21.72 -4.62
CA ASN A 53 14.42 -21.49 -5.90
C ASN A 53 14.84 -20.03 -6.06
N TYR A 54 15.95 -19.66 -5.41
CA TYR A 54 16.57 -18.32 -5.53
C TYR A 54 17.07 -17.99 -6.94
N SER A 55 17.06 -18.95 -7.87
CA SER A 55 17.43 -18.73 -9.28
C SER A 55 16.24 -18.35 -10.17
N ASP A 56 15.02 -18.37 -9.63
CA ASP A 56 13.83 -17.89 -10.34
C ASP A 56 14.00 -16.39 -10.65
N PRO A 57 13.94 -15.97 -11.93
CA PRO A 57 14.09 -14.56 -12.29
C PRO A 57 13.00 -13.66 -11.68
N ASP A 58 11.85 -14.21 -11.31
CA ASP A 58 10.74 -13.49 -10.70
C ASP A 58 10.74 -13.62 -9.16
N TYR A 59 11.78 -14.20 -8.54
CA TYR A 59 11.81 -14.50 -7.11
C TYR A 59 11.49 -13.27 -6.23
N MET A 60 12.07 -12.11 -6.58
CA MET A 60 11.87 -10.87 -5.82
C MET A 60 10.46 -10.30 -5.94
N ASP A 61 9.77 -10.56 -7.06
CA ASP A 61 8.36 -10.17 -7.24
C ASP A 61 7.45 -11.15 -6.51
N LEU A 62 7.72 -12.46 -6.60
CA LEU A 62 6.83 -13.51 -6.10
C LEU A 62 6.87 -13.71 -4.58
N LEU A 63 8.01 -13.46 -3.93
CA LEU A 63 8.14 -13.60 -2.48
C LEU A 63 7.15 -12.73 -1.67
N PRO A 64 7.05 -11.41 -1.89
CA PRO A 64 6.08 -10.59 -1.16
C PRO A 64 4.62 -10.94 -1.51
N ILE A 65 4.35 -11.34 -2.75
CA ILE A 65 3.01 -11.77 -3.18
C ILE A 65 2.61 -13.07 -2.48
N GLN A 66 3.55 -14.02 -2.32
CA GLN A 66 3.33 -15.25 -1.56
C GLN A 66 2.91 -14.94 -0.12
N ALA A 67 3.63 -14.02 0.52
CA ALA A 67 3.36 -13.60 1.87
C ALA A 67 1.96 -12.96 1.99
N ALA A 68 1.58 -12.11 1.05
CA ALA A 68 0.24 -11.52 1.03
C ALA A 68 -0.86 -12.57 0.80
N ALA A 69 -0.74 -13.40 -0.26
CA ALA A 69 -1.76 -14.36 -0.66
C ALA A 69 -2.00 -15.46 0.40
N ARG A 70 -0.97 -15.87 1.16
CA ARG A 70 -1.09 -16.90 2.20
C ARG A 70 -1.54 -16.35 3.57
N GLY A 71 -1.88 -15.06 3.67
CA GLY A 71 -2.30 -14.44 4.93
C GLY A 71 -1.15 -14.13 5.89
N GLY A 72 0.04 -13.87 5.33
CA GLY A 72 1.27 -13.53 6.04
C GLY A 72 2.41 -14.51 5.77
N ALA A 73 3.64 -13.98 5.79
CA ALA A 73 4.86 -14.76 6.03
C ALA A 73 5.47 -14.31 7.37
N VAL A 74 6.40 -15.08 7.93
CA VAL A 74 7.13 -14.72 9.16
C VAL A 74 7.70 -13.30 9.01
N GLY A 75 7.13 -12.34 9.75
CA GLY A 75 7.56 -10.94 9.73
C GLY A 75 6.78 -9.98 8.80
N LEU A 76 5.75 -10.46 8.07
CA LEU A 76 4.89 -9.64 7.22
C LEU A 76 3.43 -9.78 7.67
N ASN A 77 3.01 -8.91 8.60
CA ASN A 77 1.63 -8.85 9.10
C ASN A 77 0.80 -7.93 8.21
N PHE A 78 0.31 -8.46 7.09
CA PHE A 78 -0.53 -7.67 6.21
C PHE A 78 -1.97 -7.60 6.75
N VAL A 79 -2.31 -6.47 7.39
CA VAL A 79 -3.70 -6.16 7.76
C VAL A 79 -4.25 -5.17 6.74
N TYR A 80 -4.97 -5.66 5.74
CA TYR A 80 -5.54 -4.81 4.70
C TYR A 80 -6.90 -4.25 5.13
N GLY A 81 -7.08 -2.93 4.98
CA GLY A 81 -8.34 -2.24 5.28
C GLY A 81 -8.21 -1.04 6.20
N ASP A 82 -7.08 -0.85 6.87
CA ASP A 82 -6.79 0.36 7.63
C ASP A 82 -5.98 1.38 6.82
N VAL A 83 -5.97 2.60 7.32
CA VAL A 83 -5.12 3.68 6.81
C VAL A 83 -3.76 3.58 7.48
N TYR A 84 -2.72 3.35 6.68
CA TYR A 84 -1.35 3.38 7.15
C TYR A 84 -0.75 4.77 6.95
N ALA A 85 -0.25 5.37 8.02
CA ALA A 85 0.42 6.66 7.98
C ALA A 85 1.84 6.56 8.57
N THR A 86 2.76 7.35 8.05
CA THR A 86 4.16 7.39 8.49
C THR A 86 4.54 8.79 8.95
N GLY A 87 5.50 8.89 9.89
CA GLY A 87 6.01 10.16 10.40
C GLY A 87 6.90 10.94 9.41
N GLY A 88 7.16 10.42 8.20
CA GLY A 88 8.03 11.06 7.22
C GLY A 88 7.47 11.10 5.80
N TYR A 89 7.52 12.29 5.18
CA TYR A 89 7.06 12.51 3.80
C TYR A 89 7.74 11.58 2.79
N TYR A 90 9.07 11.48 2.82
CA TYR A 90 9.83 10.68 1.84
C TYR A 90 9.50 9.19 1.88
N LYS A 91 9.19 8.65 3.06
CA LYS A 91 8.72 7.26 3.20
C LYS A 91 7.30 7.09 2.67
N ALA A 92 6.41 8.06 2.92
CA ALA A 92 5.07 8.04 2.30
C ALA A 92 5.17 8.13 0.77
N ALA A 93 6.07 8.97 0.24
CA ALA A 93 6.30 9.12 -1.18
C ALA A 93 6.83 7.82 -1.82
N SER A 94 7.75 7.11 -1.16
CA SER A 94 8.23 5.81 -1.67
C SER A 94 7.14 4.75 -1.67
N TYR A 95 6.24 4.75 -0.67
CA TYR A 95 5.05 3.88 -0.69
C TYR A 95 4.06 4.26 -1.81
N ALA A 96 3.86 5.56 -2.05
CA ALA A 96 2.97 6.04 -3.10
C ALA A 96 3.33 5.50 -4.49
N GLN A 97 4.63 5.28 -4.77
CA GLN A 97 5.10 4.71 -6.04
C GLN A 97 4.52 3.31 -6.34
N ARG A 98 4.11 2.58 -5.30
CA ARG A 98 3.53 1.22 -5.42
C ARG A 98 2.11 1.15 -4.88
N ALA A 99 1.47 2.28 -4.63
CA ALA A 99 0.19 2.32 -3.95
C ALA A 99 -1.00 2.18 -4.92
N PRO A 100 -2.06 1.46 -4.53
CA PRO A 100 -2.13 0.55 -3.36
C PRO A 100 -1.27 -0.70 -3.55
N GLU A 101 -0.61 -1.14 -2.47
CA GLU A 101 0.33 -2.27 -2.50
C GLU A 101 -0.30 -3.54 -3.12
N LEU A 102 -1.54 -3.87 -2.74
CA LEU A 102 -2.24 -5.04 -3.28
C LEU A 102 -2.47 -4.97 -4.79
N LEU A 103 -2.73 -3.79 -5.34
CA LEU A 103 -2.87 -3.63 -6.79
C LEU A 103 -1.51 -3.68 -7.50
N SER A 104 -0.43 -3.26 -6.83
CA SER A 104 0.93 -3.49 -7.34
C SER A 104 1.26 -4.99 -7.42
N PHE A 105 0.79 -5.79 -6.46
CA PHE A 105 0.90 -7.25 -6.52
C PHE A 105 0.06 -7.85 -7.63
N ALA A 106 -1.17 -7.35 -7.85
CA ALA A 106 -2.00 -7.81 -8.95
C ALA A 106 -1.31 -7.57 -10.30
N ARG A 107 -0.71 -6.39 -10.50
CA ARG A 107 0.11 -6.08 -11.68
C ARG A 107 1.28 -7.05 -11.84
N ALA A 108 2.06 -7.26 -10.77
CA ALA A 108 3.22 -8.15 -10.81
C ALA A 108 2.83 -9.59 -11.14
N VAL A 109 1.72 -10.10 -10.60
CA VAL A 109 1.16 -11.42 -10.94
C VAL A 109 0.87 -11.52 -12.44
N ILE A 110 0.23 -10.50 -13.03
CA ILE A 110 -0.11 -10.48 -14.46
C ILE A 110 1.17 -10.41 -15.31
N ASP A 111 2.14 -9.58 -14.93
CA ASP A 111 3.40 -9.45 -15.65
C ASP A 111 4.20 -10.76 -15.64
N VAL A 112 4.28 -11.43 -14.49
CA VAL A 112 4.90 -12.75 -14.38
C VAL A 112 4.13 -13.79 -15.21
N ALA A 113 2.80 -13.80 -15.13
CA ALA A 113 1.97 -14.71 -15.91
C ALA A 113 2.23 -14.55 -17.42
N ASN A 114 2.32 -13.32 -17.90
CA ASN A 114 2.65 -13.01 -19.30
C ASN A 114 4.05 -13.51 -19.68
N ARG A 115 5.07 -13.26 -18.84
CA ARG A 115 6.44 -13.77 -19.06
C ARG A 115 6.49 -15.29 -19.12
N ARG A 116 5.64 -15.96 -18.33
CA ARG A 116 5.56 -17.43 -18.24
C ARG A 116 4.58 -18.07 -19.23
N GLY A 117 3.85 -17.28 -20.03
CA GLY A 117 2.85 -17.78 -20.99
C GLY A 117 1.60 -18.36 -20.33
N LEU A 118 1.27 -17.95 -19.10
CA LEU A 118 0.11 -18.42 -18.34
C LEU A 118 -1.13 -17.58 -18.66
N VAL A 119 -1.76 -17.86 -19.80
CA VAL A 119 -2.88 -17.07 -20.36
C VAL A 119 -4.11 -17.00 -19.45
N ALA A 120 -4.36 -18.03 -18.64
CA ALA A 120 -5.53 -18.09 -17.76
C ALA A 120 -5.58 -16.91 -16.76
N ILE A 121 -4.44 -16.42 -16.27
CA ILE A 121 -4.40 -15.35 -15.27
C ILE A 121 -4.83 -13.99 -15.85
N PRO A 122 -4.27 -13.51 -16.98
CA PRO A 122 -4.78 -12.33 -17.66
C PRO A 122 -6.25 -12.44 -18.09
N GLU A 123 -6.71 -13.62 -18.52
CA GLU A 123 -8.11 -13.82 -18.92
C GLU A 123 -9.07 -13.70 -17.74
N GLU A 124 -8.72 -14.25 -16.57
CA GLU A 124 -9.54 -14.18 -15.37
C GLU A 124 -9.73 -12.75 -14.85
N LEU A 125 -8.82 -11.83 -15.19
CA LEU A 125 -8.93 -10.41 -14.84
C LEU A 125 -10.25 -9.79 -15.35
N ALA A 126 -10.87 -10.35 -16.41
CA ALA A 126 -12.19 -9.92 -16.89
C ALA A 126 -13.31 -10.06 -15.83
N ASN A 127 -13.13 -10.93 -14.82
CA ASN A 127 -14.05 -11.09 -13.69
C ASN A 127 -13.81 -10.09 -12.54
N TYR A 128 -12.79 -9.22 -12.68
CA TYR A 128 -12.40 -8.19 -11.71
C TYR A 128 -12.24 -6.82 -12.39
N PRO A 129 -13.34 -6.24 -12.91
CA PRO A 129 -13.28 -5.08 -13.79
C PRO A 129 -12.63 -3.84 -13.16
N GLU A 130 -12.81 -3.62 -11.85
CA GLU A 130 -12.20 -2.49 -11.13
C GLU A 130 -10.68 -2.64 -11.02
N ILE A 131 -10.19 -3.87 -10.82
CA ILE A 131 -8.75 -4.16 -10.87
C ILE A 131 -8.23 -3.89 -12.28
N ALA A 132 -8.93 -4.43 -13.30
CA ALA A 132 -8.54 -4.27 -14.70
C ALA A 132 -8.46 -2.79 -15.10
N GLU A 133 -9.48 -2.00 -14.74
CA GLU A 133 -9.56 -0.57 -14.98
C GLU A 133 -8.39 0.14 -14.29
N PHE A 134 -8.18 -0.07 -12.99
CA PHE A 134 -7.09 0.58 -12.27
C PHE A 134 -5.71 0.25 -12.86
N LEU A 135 -5.49 -1.01 -13.24
CA LEU A 135 -4.23 -1.45 -13.85
C LEU A 135 -3.99 -0.88 -15.25
N SER A 136 -5.05 -0.44 -15.94
CA SER A 136 -4.94 0.24 -17.23
C SER A 136 -4.51 1.71 -17.11
N LEU A 137 -4.60 2.31 -15.91
CA LEU A 137 -4.25 3.69 -15.67
C LEU A 137 -2.73 3.89 -15.53
N ASP A 138 -2.24 5.04 -15.99
CA ASP A 138 -0.87 5.48 -15.74
C ASP A 138 -0.66 5.71 -14.23
N PRO A 139 0.51 5.37 -13.66
CA PRO A 139 0.80 5.65 -12.26
C PRO A 139 0.66 7.14 -11.94
N ALA A 140 -0.09 7.46 -10.89
CA ALA A 140 -0.31 8.82 -10.41
C ALA A 140 -0.08 8.93 -8.90
N PRO A 141 1.16 8.74 -8.40
CA PRO A 141 1.44 8.69 -6.98
C PRO A 141 1.24 10.06 -6.31
N VAL A 142 0.58 10.05 -5.16
CA VAL A 142 0.35 11.24 -4.31
C VAL A 142 0.64 10.92 -2.86
N VAL A 143 1.01 11.94 -2.11
CA VAL A 143 1.15 11.89 -0.65
C VAL A 143 0.12 12.81 -0.04
N LEU A 144 -0.62 12.28 0.94
CA LEU A 144 -1.58 13.00 1.75
C LEU A 144 -0.94 13.34 3.09
N LYS A 145 -0.88 14.61 3.43
CA LYS A 145 -0.60 15.05 4.80
C LYS A 145 -1.90 15.00 5.59
N LEU A 146 -1.90 14.25 6.68
CA LEU A 146 -3.07 14.12 7.53
C LEU A 146 -3.23 15.36 8.44
N PRO A 147 -4.47 15.73 8.82
CA PRO A 147 -4.69 16.69 9.89
C PRO A 147 -4.14 16.16 11.23
N PRO A 148 -4.05 17.00 12.28
CA PRO A 148 -3.67 16.53 13.61
C PRO A 148 -4.53 15.33 14.06
N VAL A 149 -3.89 14.16 14.16
CA VAL A 149 -4.59 12.91 14.51
C VAL A 149 -4.56 12.72 16.03
N PRO A 150 -5.67 12.31 16.65
CA PRO A 150 -5.70 11.99 18.07
C PRO A 150 -4.84 10.76 18.36
N MET A 151 -4.07 10.78 19.45
CA MET A 151 -3.25 9.61 19.82
C MET A 151 -4.12 8.37 20.08
N SER A 152 -5.36 8.56 20.56
CA SER A 152 -6.34 7.48 20.74
C SER A 152 -6.81 6.81 19.44
N SER A 153 -6.56 7.44 18.28
CA SER A 153 -6.89 6.91 16.96
C SER A 153 -5.67 6.28 16.27
N LEU A 154 -4.53 6.18 16.95
CA LEU A 154 -3.31 5.60 16.42
C LEU A 154 -3.02 4.26 17.09
N ARG A 155 -2.69 3.27 16.27
CA ARG A 155 -2.18 1.96 16.68
C ARG A 155 -0.83 1.73 16.01
N SER A 156 -0.01 0.86 16.59
CA SER A 156 1.20 0.39 15.90
C SER A 156 0.83 -0.36 14.62
N GLU A 157 1.79 -0.56 13.74
CA GLU A 157 1.60 -1.24 12.44
C GLU A 157 0.99 -2.64 12.60
N ASP A 158 1.35 -3.37 13.66
CA ASP A 158 0.81 -4.68 14.02
C ASP A 158 -0.54 -4.63 14.75
N GLY A 159 -1.09 -3.43 14.99
CA GLY A 159 -2.37 -3.20 15.67
C GLY A 159 -2.31 -3.13 17.19
N GLY A 160 -1.11 -3.17 17.78
CA GLY A 160 -0.89 -2.98 19.21
C GLY A 160 -0.90 -1.51 19.65
N ASP A 161 -0.54 -1.30 20.92
CA ASP A 161 -0.39 0.03 21.50
C ASP A 161 0.87 0.73 20.97
N CYS A 162 0.76 2.02 20.61
CA CYS A 162 1.93 2.81 20.26
C CYS A 162 2.70 3.20 21.53
N PRO A 163 4.04 3.13 21.53
CA PRO A 163 4.88 3.63 22.61
C PRO A 163 4.98 5.16 22.53
N PHE A 164 3.88 5.84 22.82
CA PHE A 164 3.74 7.27 22.57
C PHE A 164 4.72 8.14 23.35
N ASP A 165 5.18 7.68 24.52
CA ASP A 165 6.11 8.39 25.37
C ASP A 165 7.39 8.79 24.63
N ILE A 166 7.82 7.96 23.66
CA ILE A 166 8.98 8.22 22.81
C ILE A 166 8.79 9.48 21.96
N PHE A 167 7.55 9.81 21.55
CA PHE A 167 7.25 10.93 20.66
C PHE A 167 6.91 12.24 21.38
N VAL A 168 6.60 12.17 22.68
CA VAL A 168 6.22 13.33 23.51
C VAL A 168 7.45 14.02 24.09
N GLU A 169 8.56 13.30 24.30
CA GLU A 169 9.82 13.90 24.69
C GLU A 169 10.42 14.72 23.54
N SER A 170 10.56 16.02 23.76
CA SER A 170 11.11 16.98 22.79
C SER A 170 12.51 16.56 22.36
N GLY A 171 12.65 16.07 21.12
CA GLY A 171 13.94 15.62 20.60
C GLY A 171 13.88 14.48 19.57
N VAL A 172 12.70 13.93 19.26
CA VAL A 172 12.60 12.95 18.17
C VAL A 172 12.94 13.62 16.85
N GLU A 173 14.10 13.27 16.30
CA GLU A 173 14.51 13.70 14.97
C GLU A 173 13.52 13.16 13.92
N GLU A 174 13.27 13.95 12.88
CA GLU A 174 12.45 13.54 11.73
C GLU A 174 12.89 12.20 11.13
N ALA A 175 14.20 11.91 11.19
CA ALA A 175 14.79 10.64 10.79
C ALA A 175 14.29 9.43 11.62
N MET A 176 14.02 9.63 12.92
CA MET A 176 13.44 8.58 13.76
C MET A 176 11.95 8.42 13.47
N LEU A 177 11.20 9.51 13.30
CA LEU A 177 9.76 9.46 12.98
C LEU A 177 9.49 8.72 11.68
N ALA A 178 10.34 8.89 10.66
CA ALA A 178 10.24 8.16 9.40
C ALA A 178 10.41 6.63 9.57
N GLN A 179 10.93 6.14 10.68
CA GLN A 179 11.01 4.69 10.92
C GLN A 179 9.68 4.09 11.36
N TRP A 180 8.75 4.91 11.84
CA TRP A 180 7.47 4.45 12.38
C TRP A 180 6.36 4.51 11.34
N THR A 181 5.53 3.47 11.34
CA THR A 181 4.27 3.40 10.61
C THR A 181 3.16 3.16 11.63
N PHE A 182 2.06 3.87 11.46
CA PHE A 182 0.89 3.83 12.33
C PHE A 182 -0.32 3.37 11.53
N ARG A 183 -1.20 2.61 12.18
CA ARG A 183 -2.57 2.41 11.70
C ARG A 183 -3.44 3.50 12.28
N VAL A 184 -4.15 4.22 11.41
CA VAL A 184 -5.08 5.29 11.78
C VAL A 184 -6.50 4.73 11.81
N ASP A 185 -7.08 4.66 13.00
CA ASP A 185 -8.47 4.28 13.26
C ASP A 185 -9.35 5.54 13.33
N ALA A 186 -9.41 6.24 12.20
CA ALA A 186 -10.26 7.41 12.01
C ALA A 186 -10.57 7.57 10.52
N VAL A 187 -11.78 8.02 10.21
CA VAL A 187 -12.15 8.44 8.86
C VAL A 187 -11.78 9.91 8.71
N ILE A 188 -10.93 10.22 7.74
CA ILE A 188 -10.43 11.58 7.50
C ILE A 188 -11.02 12.13 6.20
N PRO A 189 -11.83 13.20 6.22
CA PRO A 189 -12.36 13.81 5.01
C PRO A 189 -11.24 14.32 4.08
N LEU A 190 -11.42 14.19 2.76
CA LEU A 190 -10.43 14.70 1.81
C LEU A 190 -10.22 16.23 1.95
N SER A 191 -11.24 16.98 2.36
CA SER A 191 -11.15 18.41 2.61
C SER A 191 -10.18 18.80 3.75
N GLU A 192 -9.75 17.85 4.57
CA GLU A 192 -8.85 18.06 5.71
C GLU A 192 -7.40 17.64 5.44
N VAL A 193 -7.12 17.06 4.26
CA VAL A 193 -5.75 16.63 3.91
C VAL A 193 -5.09 17.61 2.94
N GLU A 194 -3.78 17.80 3.09
CA GLU A 194 -2.98 18.48 2.06
C GLU A 194 -2.47 17.42 1.06
N ILE A 195 -2.66 17.65 -0.24
CA ILE A 195 -2.30 16.70 -1.30
C ILE A 195 -1.05 17.18 -2.02
N SER A 196 -0.04 16.31 -2.11
CA SER A 196 1.20 16.56 -2.86
C SER A 196 1.39 15.50 -3.92
N ALA A 197 1.54 15.92 -5.18
CA ALA A 197 1.92 15.01 -6.26
C ALA A 197 3.37 14.54 -6.08
N VAL A 198 3.62 13.25 -6.32
CA VAL A 198 4.97 12.69 -6.33
C VAL A 198 5.38 12.51 -7.79
N PRO A 199 6.58 12.95 -8.21
CA PRO A 199 7.09 12.60 -9.53
C PRO A 199 7.15 11.09 -9.68
N THR A 200 6.64 10.56 -10.79
CA THR A 200 6.86 9.16 -11.13
C THR A 200 8.34 8.99 -11.45
N GLU A 201 8.98 8.01 -10.83
CA GLU A 201 10.33 7.61 -11.25
C GLU A 201 10.18 7.06 -12.67
N ARG A 202 10.58 7.85 -13.68
CA ARG A 202 10.69 7.33 -15.05
C ARG A 202 11.66 6.16 -14.99
N ASN A 203 11.19 4.97 -15.38
CA ASN A 203 12.06 3.82 -15.60
C ASN A 203 13.24 4.27 -16.46
N SER A 204 14.42 4.36 -15.86
CA SER A 204 15.70 4.61 -16.53
C SER A 204 16.17 3.40 -17.35
N ALA A 205 15.22 2.62 -17.88
CA ALA A 205 15.44 1.46 -18.74
C ALA A 205 15.31 1.78 -20.24
N GLU A 206 15.13 3.05 -20.62
CA GLU A 206 15.43 3.53 -21.97
C GLU A 206 16.86 4.07 -22.03
N SER A 207 17.82 3.17 -21.95
CA SER A 207 19.20 3.41 -22.38
C SER A 207 19.74 2.07 -22.87
N HIS A 208 19.79 1.98 -24.20
CA HIS A 208 20.21 0.84 -25.03
C HIS A 208 21.52 0.19 -24.60
#